data_AF-A0A245ZHM1-F1
#
_entry.id   AF-A0A245ZHM1-F1
#
_cell.length_a   1.000
_cell.length_b   1.000
_cell.length_c   1.000
_cell.angle_alpha   90.00
_cell.angle_beta   90.00
_cell.angle_gamma   90.00
#
_symmetry.space_group_name_H-M   'P 1'
#
loop_
_entity.id
_entity.type
_entity.pdbx_description
1 polymer ?
#
loop_
_entity_poly.entity_id
_entity_poly.type
_entity_poly.pdbx_seq_one_letter_code
_entity_poly.pdbx_strand_id
1 'polypeptide(L)'
;MSIKLDNRVTPSLHPANVTNLPGYDDATKGYVAGAERALKEAYEGVAAVFDAGEAVKRDLSMTEAGRTIKVDDMAQRVFKKCAALFDTEHSNLSKGIAQIEEKLNAPVNARAAHPIAAEIRAYIRAMPESDRPGFVFAAITRGDLVTAEAALAGPSYLCGLTPEGHAALLRKYHEQAAPEEAAKLAVMQGALKLLGNRGGMIFTALEQAVGAKPHEVQALRQAKARADKALTVRLIQN
;
A
#
# COMPACT_ATOMS: atom_id res chain seq x y z
N MET A 1 0.69 -1.04 22.23
CA MET A 1 -0.09 0.13 22.70
C MET A 1 -1.46 0.07 22.03
N SER A 2 -2.55 0.14 22.78
CA SER A 2 -3.90 0.12 22.21
C SER A 2 -4.27 1.52 21.72
N ILE A 3 -4.64 1.66 20.45
CA ILE A 3 -5.19 2.90 19.90
C ILE A 3 -6.65 2.97 20.31
N LYS A 4 -7.07 4.12 20.86
CA LYS A 4 -8.48 4.33 21.22
C LYS A 4 -9.32 4.35 19.95
N LEU A 5 -10.36 3.52 19.90
CA LEU A 5 -11.29 3.52 18.78
C LEU A 5 -12.05 4.85 18.74
N ASP A 6 -12.07 5.47 17.56
CA ASP A 6 -12.72 6.74 17.26
C ASP A 6 -13.67 6.47 16.10
N ASN A 7 -14.96 6.49 16.39
CA ASN A 7 -16.02 6.19 15.42
C ASN A 7 -16.20 7.29 14.36
N ARG A 8 -15.54 8.45 14.53
CA ARG A 8 -15.55 9.55 13.55
C ARG A 8 -14.56 9.29 12.41
N VAL A 9 -13.53 8.47 12.65
CA VAL A 9 -12.51 8.13 11.66
C VAL A 9 -12.90 6.81 10.98
N THR A 10 -12.74 6.74 9.66
CA THR A 10 -13.02 5.50 8.93
C THR A 10 -12.18 4.33 9.47
N PRO A 11 -12.80 3.17 9.80
CA PRO A 11 -12.07 1.98 10.24
C PRO A 11 -11.04 1.48 9.21
N SER A 12 -11.21 1.85 7.94
CA SER A 12 -10.26 1.51 6.87
C SER A 12 -8.88 2.14 7.06
N LEU A 13 -8.75 3.24 7.81
CA LEU A 13 -7.45 3.84 8.13
C LEU A 13 -6.81 3.24 9.39
N HIS A 14 -7.52 2.40 10.15
CA HIS A 14 -7.00 1.84 11.39
C HIS A 14 -5.79 0.91 11.13
N PRO A 15 -4.71 0.97 11.92
CA PRO A 15 -3.50 0.17 11.68
C PRO A 15 -3.71 -1.35 11.86
N ALA A 16 -4.72 -1.78 12.62
CA ALA A 16 -5.09 -3.21 12.74
C ALA A 16 -5.40 -3.89 11.40
N ASN A 17 -5.65 -3.12 10.36
CA ASN A 17 -5.79 -3.69 9.02
C ASN A 17 -4.47 -4.27 8.46
N VAL A 18 -3.31 -3.81 8.93
CA VAL A 18 -2.00 -4.40 8.59
C VAL A 18 -1.80 -5.68 9.36
N THR A 19 -2.16 -5.70 10.65
CA THR A 19 -2.05 -6.88 11.50
C THR A 19 -2.97 -8.03 11.08
N ASN A 20 -4.03 -7.71 10.34
CA ASN A 20 -4.98 -8.69 9.80
C ASN A 20 -4.60 -9.16 8.38
N LEU A 21 -3.44 -8.76 7.84
CA LEU A 21 -2.99 -9.24 6.54
C LEU A 21 -2.68 -10.74 6.60
N PRO A 22 -3.04 -11.52 5.55
CA PRO A 22 -2.62 -12.91 5.45
C PRO A 22 -1.09 -13.02 5.55
N GLY A 23 -0.60 -13.89 6.43
CA GLY A 23 0.83 -14.09 6.68
C GLY A 23 1.47 -13.13 7.69
N TYR A 24 0.71 -12.18 8.27
CA TYR A 24 1.21 -11.34 9.36
C TYR A 24 1.48 -12.19 10.61
N ASP A 25 2.73 -12.23 11.04
CA ASP A 25 3.19 -12.96 12.23
C ASP A 25 4.46 -12.31 12.82
N ASP A 26 5.06 -12.95 13.82
CA ASP A 26 6.27 -12.43 14.48
C ASP A 26 7.49 -12.36 13.56
N ALA A 27 7.54 -13.17 12.50
CA ALA A 27 8.63 -13.19 11.54
C ALA A 27 8.44 -12.13 10.43
N THR A 28 7.19 -11.82 10.06
CA THR A 28 6.89 -10.90 8.95
C THR A 28 6.54 -9.48 9.39
N LYS A 29 6.13 -9.26 10.65
CA LYS A 29 5.69 -7.94 11.15
C LYS A 29 6.70 -6.82 10.93
N GLY A 30 7.99 -7.12 11.04
CA GLY A 30 9.07 -6.14 10.84
C GLY A 30 9.11 -5.54 9.43
N TYR A 31 8.70 -6.32 8.43
CA TYR A 31 8.71 -5.92 7.02
C TYR A 31 7.55 -4.98 6.64
N VAL A 32 6.51 -4.92 7.49
CA VAL A 32 5.32 -4.07 7.26
C VAL A 32 5.08 -3.06 8.37
N ALA A 33 5.99 -2.95 9.34
CA ALA A 33 5.92 -1.98 10.43
C ALA A 33 5.81 -0.52 9.93
N GLY A 34 6.45 -0.21 8.80
CA GLY A 34 6.32 1.09 8.15
C GLY A 34 4.89 1.41 7.70
N ALA A 35 4.22 0.44 7.08
CA ALA A 35 2.82 0.56 6.65
C ALA A 35 1.86 0.69 7.85
N GLU A 36 2.09 -0.08 8.92
CA GLU A 36 1.33 0.02 10.17
C GLU A 36 1.46 1.43 10.78
N ARG A 37 2.68 1.95 10.84
CA ARG A 37 2.97 3.30 11.31
C ARG A 37 2.30 4.37 10.45
N ALA A 38 2.34 4.24 9.13
CA ALA A 38 1.71 5.21 8.22
C ALA A 38 0.18 5.26 8.45
N LEU A 39 -0.48 4.10 8.57
CA LEU A 39 -1.91 4.03 8.87
C LEU A 39 -2.24 4.57 10.27
N LYS A 40 -1.41 4.27 11.28
CA LYS A 40 -1.55 4.83 12.62
C LYS A 40 -1.50 6.36 12.60
N GLU A 41 -0.49 6.94 11.96
CA GLU A 41 -0.33 8.39 11.86
C GLU A 41 -1.49 9.06 11.11
N ALA A 42 -2.00 8.42 10.06
CA ALA A 42 -3.19 8.90 9.37
C ALA A 42 -4.44 8.85 10.26
N TYR A 43 -4.66 7.74 10.96
CA TYR A 43 -5.81 7.56 11.84
C TYR A 43 -5.80 8.56 13.01
N GLU A 44 -4.69 8.67 13.73
CA GLU A 44 -4.53 9.61 14.84
C GLU A 44 -4.54 11.07 14.36
N GLY A 45 -3.95 11.35 13.19
CA GLY A 45 -3.97 12.67 12.57
C GLY A 45 -5.38 13.15 12.24
N VAL A 46 -6.22 12.29 11.65
CA VAL A 46 -7.62 12.63 11.37
C VAL A 46 -8.41 12.84 12.66
N ALA A 47 -8.25 11.97 13.66
CA ALA A 47 -8.89 12.14 14.97
C ALA A 47 -8.53 13.49 15.62
N ALA A 48 -7.26 13.89 15.53
CA ALA A 48 -6.80 15.18 16.05
C ALA A 48 -7.45 16.38 15.34
N VAL A 49 -7.77 16.28 14.04
CA VAL A 49 -8.48 17.34 13.32
C VAL A 49 -9.94 17.44 13.78
N PHE A 50 -10.61 16.31 14.03
CA PHE A 50 -11.95 16.33 14.64
C PHE A 50 -11.92 17.00 16.02
N ASP A 51 -10.95 16.66 16.87
CA ASP A 51 -10.81 17.25 18.20
C ASP A 51 -10.51 18.75 18.13
N ALA A 52 -9.67 19.18 17.18
CA ALA A 52 -9.42 20.59 16.92
C ALA A 52 -10.70 21.32 16.45
N GLY A 53 -11.50 20.69 15.58
CA GLY A 53 -12.80 21.22 15.16
C GLY A 53 -13.73 21.48 16.34
N GLU A 54 -13.87 20.50 17.24
CA GLU A 54 -14.69 20.63 18.44
C GLU A 54 -14.16 21.67 19.43
N ALA A 55 -12.84 21.74 19.62
CA ALA A 55 -12.22 22.74 20.48
C ALA A 55 -12.44 24.17 19.95
N VAL A 56 -12.25 24.37 18.65
CA VAL A 56 -12.38 25.67 18.00
C VAL A 56 -13.85 26.14 17.99
N LYS A 57 -14.84 25.25 17.88
CA LYS A 57 -16.27 25.59 18.03
C LYS A 57 -16.60 26.26 19.37
N ARG A 58 -15.83 25.97 20.43
CA ARG A 58 -16.02 26.55 21.77
C ARG A 58 -15.33 27.90 21.94
N ASP A 59 -14.46 28.28 21.01
CA ASP A 59 -13.79 29.58 21.02
C ASP A 59 -14.74 30.66 20.49
N LEU A 60 -15.30 31.44 21.41
CA LEU A 60 -16.22 32.54 21.10
C LEU A 60 -15.49 33.79 20.57
N SER A 61 -14.16 33.84 20.65
CA SER A 61 -13.37 34.96 20.11
C SER A 61 -13.21 34.90 18.59
N MET A 62 -13.49 33.75 17.97
CA MET A 62 -13.33 33.52 16.55
C MET A 62 -14.66 33.50 15.81
N THR A 63 -14.69 34.12 14.62
CA THR A 63 -15.81 33.98 13.68
C THR A 63 -15.88 32.57 13.11
N GLU A 64 -17.06 32.12 12.71
CA GLU A 64 -17.24 30.81 12.08
C GLU A 64 -16.31 30.58 10.88
N ALA A 65 -16.20 31.54 9.96
CA ALA A 65 -15.27 31.47 8.84
C ALA A 65 -13.80 31.34 9.30
N GLY A 66 -13.39 32.08 10.34
CA GLY A 66 -12.03 32.00 10.88
C GLY A 66 -11.74 30.65 11.53
N ARG A 67 -12.75 30.05 12.17
CA ARG A 67 -12.68 28.70 12.76
C ARG A 67 -12.48 27.64 11.68
N THR A 68 -13.25 27.68 10.60
CA THR A 68 -13.12 26.75 9.48
C THR A 68 -11.74 26.83 8.82
N ILE A 69 -11.23 28.04 8.55
CA ILE A 69 -9.88 28.21 7.98
C ILE A 69 -8.82 27.60 8.91
N LYS A 70 -8.92 27.83 10.22
CA LYS A 70 -7.94 27.34 11.20
C LYS A 70 -7.90 25.81 11.30
N VAL A 71 -9.06 25.17 11.24
CA VAL A 71 -9.16 23.70 11.23
C VAL A 71 -8.63 23.14 9.90
N ASP A 72 -8.96 23.77 8.77
CA ASP A 72 -8.43 23.37 7.46
C ASP A 72 -6.90 23.51 7.36
N ASP A 73 -6.31 24.57 7.93
CA ASP A 73 -4.85 24.72 7.97
C ASP A 73 -4.18 23.56 8.74
N MET A 74 -4.82 23.06 9.80
CA MET A 74 -4.36 21.87 10.50
C MET A 74 -4.55 20.61 9.65
N ALA A 75 -5.70 20.45 9.02
CA ALA A 75 -6.00 19.33 8.14
C ALA A 75 -4.99 19.23 6.98
N GLN A 76 -4.62 20.34 6.34
CA GLN A 76 -3.61 20.39 5.29
C GLN A 76 -2.22 19.97 5.79
N ARG A 77 -1.83 20.36 7.01
CA ARG A 77 -0.57 19.90 7.62
C ARG A 77 -0.57 18.39 7.88
N VAL A 78 -1.67 17.86 8.42
CA VAL A 78 -1.86 16.42 8.64
C VAL A 78 -1.81 15.67 7.31
N PHE A 79 -2.55 16.14 6.30
CA PHE A 79 -2.56 15.56 4.95
C PHE A 79 -1.15 15.48 4.38
N LYS A 80 -0.40 16.60 4.37
CA LYS A 80 0.96 16.65 3.83
C LYS A 80 1.91 15.68 4.53
N LYS A 81 1.82 15.57 5.86
CA LYS A 81 2.61 14.61 6.65
C LYS A 81 2.26 13.16 6.27
N CYS A 82 0.97 12.84 6.19
CA CYS A 82 0.51 11.50 5.89
C CYS A 82 0.82 11.09 4.45
N ALA A 83 0.62 11.98 3.47
CA ALA A 83 0.97 11.73 2.07
C ALA A 83 2.46 11.39 1.92
N ALA A 84 3.36 12.19 2.53
CA ALA A 84 4.79 11.92 2.50
C ALA A 84 5.18 10.57 3.14
N LEU A 85 4.51 10.18 4.23
CA LEU A 85 4.70 8.88 4.85
C LEU A 85 4.22 7.75 3.93
N PHE A 86 3.02 7.86 3.35
CA PHE A 86 2.48 6.85 2.44
C PHE A 86 3.37 6.66 1.21
N ASP A 87 3.85 7.75 0.60
CA ASP A 87 4.74 7.69 -0.56
C ASP A 87 6.08 7.03 -0.21
N THR A 88 6.64 7.37 0.96
CA THR A 88 7.88 6.76 1.46
C THR A 88 7.72 5.26 1.66
N GLU A 89 6.65 4.83 2.36
CA GLU A 89 6.44 3.41 2.63
C GLU A 89 6.05 2.63 1.37
N HIS A 90 5.29 3.22 0.45
CA HIS A 90 5.04 2.63 -0.86
C HIS A 90 6.34 2.38 -1.62
N SER A 91 7.26 3.35 -1.63
CA SER A 91 8.58 3.23 -2.25
C SER A 91 9.43 2.14 -1.58
N ASN A 92 9.46 2.11 -0.25
CA ASN A 92 10.22 1.12 0.53
C ASN A 92 9.71 -0.31 0.28
N LEU A 93 8.40 -0.51 0.36
CA LEU A 93 7.77 -1.81 0.09
C LEU A 93 8.01 -2.26 -1.35
N SER A 94 7.85 -1.36 -2.33
CA SER A 94 8.08 -1.68 -3.75
C SER A 94 9.52 -2.16 -4.00
N LYS A 95 10.51 -1.47 -3.41
CA LYS A 95 11.92 -1.87 -3.50
C LYS A 95 12.20 -3.18 -2.80
N GLY A 96 11.65 -3.37 -1.60
CA GLY A 96 11.83 -4.62 -0.84
C GLY A 96 11.18 -5.82 -1.53
N ILE A 97 9.99 -5.64 -2.13
CA ILE A 97 9.33 -6.65 -2.96
C ILE A 97 10.23 -7.04 -4.13
N ALA A 98 10.75 -6.07 -4.90
CA ALA A 98 11.62 -6.35 -6.03
C ALA A 98 12.88 -7.13 -5.62
N GLN A 99 13.48 -6.80 -4.47
CA GLN A 99 14.65 -7.53 -3.95
C GLN A 99 14.32 -8.98 -3.56
N ILE A 100 13.16 -9.23 -2.94
CA ILE A 100 12.74 -10.59 -2.56
C ILE A 100 12.38 -11.38 -3.83
N GLU A 101 11.69 -10.76 -4.78
CA GLU A 101 11.38 -11.38 -6.08
C GLU A 101 12.65 -11.76 -6.84
N GLU A 102 13.67 -10.91 -6.85
CA GLU A 102 14.96 -11.21 -7.44
C GLU A 102 15.63 -12.42 -6.77
N LYS A 103 15.64 -12.46 -5.43
CA LYS A 103 16.19 -13.59 -4.65
C LYS A 103 15.45 -14.89 -4.93
N LEU A 104 14.12 -14.85 -4.96
CA LEU A 104 13.27 -16.01 -5.23
C LEU A 104 13.46 -16.53 -6.67
N ASN A 105 13.60 -15.63 -7.64
CA ASN A 105 13.76 -16.00 -9.04
C ASN A 105 15.19 -16.39 -9.42
N ALA A 106 16.22 -15.98 -8.66
CA ALA A 106 17.62 -16.31 -8.93
C ALA A 106 17.89 -17.81 -9.17
N PRO A 107 17.46 -18.76 -8.32
CA PRO A 107 17.69 -20.20 -8.56
C PRO A 107 16.99 -20.70 -9.82
N VAL A 108 15.75 -20.25 -10.05
CA VAL A 108 14.96 -20.60 -11.23
C VAL A 108 15.66 -20.10 -12.50
N ASN A 109 16.09 -18.84 -12.52
CA ASN A 109 16.80 -18.23 -13.64
C ASN A 109 18.16 -18.89 -13.91
N ALA A 110 18.89 -19.29 -12.87
CA ALA A 110 20.15 -20.03 -13.04
C ALA A 110 19.93 -21.37 -13.76
N ARG A 111 18.78 -22.01 -13.55
CA ARG A 111 18.42 -23.26 -14.23
C ARG A 111 17.95 -23.06 -15.66
N ALA A 112 17.60 -21.84 -16.07
CA ALA A 112 17.12 -21.54 -17.43
C ALA A 112 18.07 -22.02 -18.53
N ALA A 113 19.38 -21.96 -18.26
CA ALA A 113 20.47 -22.27 -19.18
C ALA A 113 20.96 -23.73 -19.12
N HIS A 114 20.35 -24.58 -18.29
CA HIS A 114 20.75 -25.98 -18.18
C HIS A 114 20.46 -26.74 -19.49
N PRO A 115 21.36 -27.59 -20.01
CA PRO A 115 21.18 -28.25 -21.31
C PRO A 115 19.84 -29.01 -21.45
N ILE A 116 19.43 -29.71 -20.39
CA ILE A 116 18.19 -30.49 -20.36
C ILE A 116 16.91 -29.65 -20.31
N ALA A 117 17.01 -28.35 -20.02
CA ALA A 117 15.83 -27.51 -19.79
C ALA A 117 14.99 -27.35 -21.07
N ALA A 118 15.63 -27.28 -22.24
CA ALA A 118 14.92 -27.21 -23.51
C ALA A 118 14.10 -28.48 -23.80
N GLU A 119 14.67 -29.65 -23.47
CA GLU A 119 14.04 -30.96 -23.68
C GLU A 119 12.84 -31.15 -22.75
N ILE A 120 12.97 -30.75 -21.49
CA ILE A 120 11.86 -30.79 -20.52
C ILE A 120 10.71 -29.88 -20.97
N ARG A 121 10.99 -28.64 -21.40
CA ARG A 121 9.94 -27.73 -21.90
C ARG A 121 9.25 -28.29 -23.14
N ALA A 122 10.02 -28.89 -24.07
CA ALA A 122 9.48 -29.52 -25.26
C ALA A 122 8.58 -30.72 -24.92
N TYR A 123 9.00 -31.54 -23.94
CA TYR A 123 8.20 -32.65 -23.43
C TYR A 123 6.87 -32.16 -22.85
N ILE A 124 6.89 -31.15 -21.98
CA ILE A 124 5.67 -30.57 -21.38
C ILE A 124 4.75 -29.99 -22.45
N ARG A 125 5.31 -29.29 -23.44
CA ARG A 125 4.54 -28.71 -24.55
C ARG A 125 3.85 -29.77 -25.42
N ALA A 126 4.45 -30.95 -25.58
CA ALA A 126 3.89 -32.07 -26.33
C ALA A 126 2.73 -32.77 -25.59
N MET A 127 2.58 -32.57 -24.29
CA MET A 127 1.45 -33.11 -23.52
C MET A 127 0.13 -32.42 -23.90
N PRO A 128 -1.02 -33.09 -23.65
CA PRO A 128 -2.33 -32.46 -23.72
C PRO A 128 -2.38 -31.20 -22.86
N GLU A 129 -2.99 -30.12 -23.38
CA GLU A 129 -3.00 -28.81 -22.72
C GLU A 129 -3.54 -28.85 -21.29
N SER A 130 -4.57 -29.67 -21.06
CA SER A 130 -5.17 -29.89 -19.73
C SER A 130 -4.20 -30.45 -18.69
N ASP A 131 -3.19 -31.20 -19.14
CA ASP A 131 -2.35 -32.01 -18.26
C ASP A 131 -1.07 -31.27 -17.87
N ARG A 132 -0.66 -30.26 -18.66
CA ARG A 132 0.59 -29.51 -18.47
C ARG A 132 0.69 -28.85 -17.10
N PRO A 133 -0.32 -28.10 -16.62
CA PRO A 133 -0.24 -27.46 -15.32
C PRO A 133 -0.17 -28.50 -14.18
N GLY A 134 -0.91 -29.60 -14.31
CA GLY A 134 -0.90 -30.70 -13.34
C GLY A 134 0.45 -31.41 -13.27
N PHE A 135 1.12 -31.61 -14.40
CA PHE A 135 2.45 -32.19 -14.47
C PHE A 135 3.50 -31.33 -13.73
N VAL A 136 3.52 -30.02 -14.01
CA VAL A 136 4.44 -29.08 -13.34
C VAL A 136 4.12 -28.97 -11.85
N PHE A 137 2.84 -28.91 -11.48
CA PHE A 137 2.42 -28.90 -10.08
C PHE A 137 2.87 -30.16 -9.32
N ALA A 138 2.78 -31.34 -9.95
CA ALA A 138 3.25 -32.59 -9.37
C ALA A 138 4.78 -32.61 -9.21
N ALA A 139 5.52 -32.03 -10.17
CA ALA A 139 6.97 -31.89 -10.06
C ALA A 139 7.36 -31.01 -8.87
N ILE A 140 6.71 -29.85 -8.72
CA ILE A 140 6.88 -28.97 -7.56
C ILE A 140 6.62 -29.75 -6.27
N THR A 141 5.42 -30.35 -6.14
CA THR A 141 4.99 -31.03 -4.92
C THR A 141 5.92 -32.17 -4.50
N ARG A 142 6.45 -32.94 -5.47
CA ARG A 142 7.39 -34.05 -5.20
C ARG A 142 8.86 -33.60 -5.01
N GLY A 143 9.15 -32.31 -5.14
CA GLY A 143 10.51 -31.79 -5.03
C GLY A 143 11.40 -32.10 -6.23
N ASP A 144 10.83 -32.38 -7.40
CA ASP A 144 11.58 -32.50 -8.66
C ASP A 144 11.95 -31.09 -9.17
N LEU A 145 13.01 -30.54 -8.58
CA LEU A 145 13.49 -29.19 -8.90
C LEU A 145 14.00 -29.08 -10.34
N VAL A 146 14.54 -30.17 -10.91
CA VAL A 146 15.03 -30.16 -12.30
C VAL A 146 13.88 -29.85 -13.26
N THR A 147 12.77 -30.58 -13.12
CA THR A 147 11.59 -30.38 -13.97
C THR A 147 10.87 -29.07 -13.65
N ALA A 148 10.68 -28.77 -12.36
CA ALA A 148 9.98 -27.56 -11.93
C ALA A 148 10.71 -26.28 -12.37
N GLU A 149 12.00 -26.16 -12.08
CA GLU A 149 12.81 -25.00 -12.47
C GLU A 149 12.91 -24.90 -14.00
N ALA A 150 13.13 -26.01 -14.72
CA ALA A 150 13.18 -25.98 -16.18
C ALA A 150 11.88 -25.45 -16.80
N ALA A 151 10.73 -25.87 -16.25
CA ALA A 151 9.42 -25.42 -16.70
C ALA A 151 9.13 -23.94 -16.38
N LEU A 152 9.65 -23.43 -15.25
CA LEU A 152 9.34 -22.11 -14.70
C LEU A 152 10.35 -21.00 -15.05
N ALA A 153 11.55 -21.37 -15.47
CA ALA A 153 12.64 -20.44 -15.77
C ALA A 153 12.55 -19.74 -17.12
N GLY A 154 11.72 -20.25 -18.02
CA GLY A 154 11.50 -19.68 -19.34
C GLY A 154 10.13 -19.03 -19.47
N PRO A 155 9.87 -18.30 -20.58
CA PRO A 155 8.53 -17.81 -20.88
C PRO A 155 7.49 -18.94 -20.93
N SER A 156 6.28 -18.65 -20.42
CA SER A 156 5.19 -19.64 -20.28
C SER A 156 4.83 -20.38 -21.58
N TYR A 157 4.94 -19.69 -22.73
CA TYR A 157 4.65 -20.27 -24.04
C TYR A 157 5.61 -21.40 -24.45
N LEU A 158 6.82 -21.48 -23.88
CA LEU A 158 7.76 -22.57 -24.18
C LEU A 158 7.25 -23.92 -23.65
N CYS A 159 6.54 -23.90 -22.52
CA CYS A 159 5.87 -25.07 -21.94
C CYS A 159 4.43 -25.21 -22.42
N GLY A 160 3.92 -24.29 -23.24
CA GLY A 160 2.51 -24.25 -23.62
C GLY A 160 1.57 -23.99 -22.43
N LEU A 161 2.03 -23.22 -21.44
CA LEU A 161 1.24 -22.76 -20.29
C LEU A 161 0.68 -21.36 -20.54
N THR A 162 -0.49 -21.06 -19.96
CA THR A 162 -0.98 -19.68 -19.89
C THR A 162 -0.08 -18.84 -18.98
N PRO A 163 0.06 -17.52 -19.22
CA PRO A 163 0.80 -16.63 -18.34
C PRO A 163 0.33 -16.69 -16.88
N GLU A 164 -0.99 -16.75 -16.66
CA GLU A 164 -1.61 -16.81 -15.35
C GLU A 164 -1.32 -18.14 -14.65
N GLY A 165 -1.42 -19.25 -15.38
CA GLY A 165 -1.09 -20.58 -14.86
C GLY A 165 0.38 -20.70 -14.50
N HIS A 166 1.26 -20.16 -15.35
CA HIS A 166 2.70 -20.11 -15.07
C HIS A 166 3.02 -19.29 -13.82
N ALA A 167 2.42 -18.11 -13.65
CA ALA A 167 2.61 -17.28 -12.46
C ALA A 167 2.10 -17.97 -11.17
N ALA A 168 0.98 -18.69 -11.25
CA ALA A 168 0.45 -19.47 -10.13
C ALA A 168 1.40 -20.62 -9.72
N LEU A 169 1.93 -21.35 -10.69
CA LEU A 169 2.90 -22.43 -10.46
C LEU A 169 4.23 -21.89 -9.91
N LEU A 170 4.71 -20.76 -10.43
CA LEU A 170 5.92 -20.11 -9.92
C LEU A 170 5.78 -19.68 -8.46
N ARG A 171 4.62 -19.12 -8.09
CA ARG A 171 4.30 -18.83 -6.68
C ARG A 171 4.32 -20.09 -5.82
N LYS A 172 3.69 -21.17 -6.31
CA LYS A 172 3.65 -22.44 -5.59
C LYS A 172 5.05 -23.03 -5.40
N TYR A 173 5.90 -22.91 -6.40
CA TYR A 173 7.31 -23.30 -6.32
C TYR A 173 8.04 -22.49 -5.23
N HIS A 174 7.89 -21.16 -5.20
CA HIS A 174 8.51 -20.31 -4.18
C HIS A 174 8.04 -20.64 -2.76
N GLU A 175 6.74 -20.89 -2.58
CA GLU A 175 6.17 -21.33 -1.29
C GLU A 175 6.80 -22.63 -0.78
N GLN A 176 7.21 -23.53 -1.68
CA GLN A 176 7.83 -24.80 -1.30
C GLN A 176 9.35 -24.72 -1.15
N ALA A 177 10.03 -24.01 -2.06
CA ALA A 177 11.49 -23.91 -2.09
C ALA A 177 12.04 -22.92 -1.05
N ALA A 178 11.31 -21.83 -0.78
CA ALA A 178 11.71 -20.76 0.12
C ALA A 178 10.50 -20.19 0.88
N PRO A 179 9.88 -20.98 1.79
CA PRO A 179 8.62 -20.61 2.45
C PRO A 179 8.70 -19.28 3.22
N GLU A 180 9.83 -19.00 3.88
CA GLU A 180 10.00 -17.76 4.63
C GLU A 180 10.03 -16.52 3.72
N GLU A 181 10.78 -16.56 2.62
CA GLU A 181 10.86 -15.45 1.66
C GLU A 181 9.54 -15.28 0.90
N ALA A 182 8.85 -16.38 0.57
CA ALA A 182 7.51 -16.34 -0.02
C ALA A 182 6.47 -15.71 0.93
N ALA A 183 6.52 -16.05 2.22
CA ALA A 183 5.65 -15.44 3.23
C ALA A 183 5.91 -13.93 3.38
N LYS A 184 7.19 -13.51 3.44
CA LYS A 184 7.58 -12.09 3.45
C LYS A 184 7.04 -11.36 2.22
N LEU A 185 7.22 -11.92 1.03
CA LEU A 185 6.73 -11.35 -0.22
C LEU A 185 5.21 -11.15 -0.19
N ALA A 186 4.45 -12.16 0.22
CA ALA A 186 2.99 -12.11 0.26
C ALA A 186 2.48 -11.00 1.20
N VAL A 187 3.07 -10.88 2.39
CA VAL A 187 2.71 -9.87 3.39
C VAL A 187 3.06 -8.45 2.89
N MET A 188 4.24 -8.28 2.30
CA MET A 188 4.65 -6.98 1.75
C MET A 188 3.78 -6.54 0.57
N GLN A 189 3.45 -7.45 -0.35
CA GLN A 189 2.51 -7.20 -1.45
C GLN A 189 1.11 -6.83 -0.91
N GLY A 190 0.66 -7.54 0.13
CA GLY A 190 -0.58 -7.23 0.84
C GLY A 190 -0.59 -5.81 1.42
N ALA A 191 0.49 -5.43 2.11
CA ALA A 191 0.65 -4.09 2.68
C ALA A 191 0.74 -3.00 1.61
N LEU A 192 1.46 -3.24 0.51
CA LEU A 192 1.56 -2.30 -0.60
C LEU A 192 0.18 -2.02 -1.21
N LYS A 193 -0.58 -3.08 -1.50
CA LYS A 193 -1.96 -2.98 -2.00
C LYS A 193 -2.86 -2.26 -1.00
N LEU A 194 -2.68 -2.52 0.30
CA LEU A 194 -3.43 -1.88 1.38
C LEU A 194 -3.22 -0.36 1.36
N LEU A 195 -1.96 0.09 1.31
CA LEU A 195 -1.62 1.52 1.27
C LEU A 195 -2.16 2.18 0.00
N GLY A 196 -1.98 1.56 -1.17
CA GLY A 196 -2.47 2.07 -2.44
C GLY A 196 -3.99 2.27 -2.46
N ASN A 197 -4.75 1.31 -1.92
CA ASN A 197 -6.22 1.39 -1.87
C ASN A 197 -6.75 2.44 -0.89
N ARG A 198 -5.95 2.85 0.11
CA ARG A 198 -6.41 3.63 1.25
C ARG A 198 -5.87 5.04 1.31
N GLY A 199 -4.77 5.33 0.62
CA GLY A 199 -4.18 6.67 0.59
C GLY A 199 -5.19 7.76 0.19
N GLY A 200 -6.06 7.48 -0.79
CA GLY A 200 -7.11 8.40 -1.22
C GLY A 200 -8.19 8.69 -0.16
N MET A 201 -8.39 7.81 0.82
CA MET A 201 -9.41 7.97 1.86
C MET A 201 -9.02 9.04 2.89
N ILE A 202 -7.74 9.35 3.02
CA ILE A 202 -7.24 10.38 3.96
C ILE A 202 -7.82 11.75 3.60
N PHE A 203 -7.86 12.07 2.31
CA PHE A 203 -8.40 13.34 1.83
C PHE A 203 -9.88 13.49 2.22
N THR A 204 -10.70 12.48 1.93
CA THR A 204 -12.13 12.49 2.28
C THR A 204 -12.36 12.55 3.79
N ALA A 205 -11.57 11.83 4.57
CA ALA A 205 -11.70 11.84 6.03
C ALA A 205 -11.34 13.21 6.64
N LEU A 206 -10.33 13.88 6.09
CA LEU A 206 -9.95 15.23 6.51
C LEU A 206 -10.97 16.28 6.09
N GLU A 207 -11.54 16.19 4.88
CA GLU A 207 -12.63 17.06 4.43
C GLU A 207 -13.84 16.96 5.38
N GLN A 208 -14.21 15.73 5.78
CA GLN A 208 -15.27 15.49 6.77
C GLN A 208 -14.93 16.09 8.13
N ALA A 209 -13.68 15.99 8.57
CA ALA A 209 -13.23 16.55 9.85
C ALA A 209 -13.23 18.09 9.86
N VAL A 210 -12.92 18.73 8.73
CA VAL A 210 -13.03 20.19 8.56
C VAL A 210 -14.49 20.64 8.52
N GLY A 211 -15.38 19.82 7.94
CA GLY A 211 -16.81 20.11 7.83
C GLY A 211 -17.15 21.15 6.76
N ALA A 212 -16.23 21.45 5.85
CA ALA A 212 -16.43 22.36 4.72
C ALA A 212 -15.67 21.85 3.49
N LYS A 213 -16.20 22.11 2.29
CA LYS A 213 -15.56 21.67 1.05
C LYS A 213 -14.35 22.54 0.70
N PRO A 214 -13.32 22.03 -0.01
CA PRO A 214 -12.11 22.79 -0.32
C PRO A 214 -12.36 24.14 -1.01
N HIS A 215 -13.32 24.20 -1.93
CA HIS A 215 -13.66 25.44 -2.64
C HIS A 215 -14.35 26.47 -1.74
N GLU A 216 -15.12 26.03 -0.75
CA GLU A 216 -15.75 26.91 0.24
C GLU A 216 -14.67 27.52 1.14
N VAL A 217 -13.74 26.71 1.64
CA VAL A 217 -12.61 27.21 2.44
C VAL A 217 -11.75 28.17 1.63
N GLN A 218 -11.53 27.88 0.34
CA GLN A 218 -10.78 28.78 -0.55
C GLN A 218 -11.49 30.13 -0.75
N ALA A 219 -12.82 30.14 -0.89
CA ALA A 219 -13.60 31.36 -0.95
C ALA A 219 -13.48 32.18 0.35
N LEU A 220 -13.53 31.52 1.51
CA LEU A 220 -13.31 32.18 2.82
C LEU A 220 -11.92 32.80 2.93
N ARG A 221 -10.88 32.10 2.47
CA ARG A 221 -9.50 32.62 2.43
C ARG A 221 -9.38 33.84 1.51
N GLN A 222 -10.00 33.80 0.34
CA GLN A 222 -9.99 34.94 -0.59
C GLN A 222 -10.72 36.16 0.00
N ALA A 223 -11.86 35.94 0.67
CA ALA A 223 -12.60 37.01 1.34
C ALA A 223 -11.75 37.65 2.46
N LYS A 224 -11.11 36.83 3.29
CA LYS A 224 -10.18 37.30 4.34
C LYS A 224 -9.04 38.12 3.74
N ALA A 225 -8.36 37.60 2.71
CA ALA A 225 -7.24 38.29 2.07
C ALA A 225 -7.65 39.63 1.44
N ARG A 226 -8.85 39.72 0.84
CA ARG A 226 -9.40 40.98 0.30
C ARG A 226 -9.65 42.01 1.42
N ALA A 227 -10.21 41.59 2.55
CA ALA A 227 -10.44 42.46 3.70
C ALA A 227 -9.12 42.98 4.29
N ASP A 228 -8.14 42.08 4.51
CA ASP A 228 -6.82 42.43 5.04
C ASP A 228 -6.09 43.44 4.13
N LYS A 229 -6.20 43.25 2.80
CA LYS A 229 -5.64 44.18 1.80
C LYS A 229 -6.31 45.56 1.82
N ALA A 230 -7.63 45.62 1.99
CA ALA A 230 -8.36 46.89 2.07
C ALA A 230 -7.99 47.70 3.33
N LEU A 231 -7.67 47.03 4.43
CA LEU A 231 -7.22 47.66 5.67
C LEU A 231 -5.79 48.20 5.55
N THR A 232 -4.89 47.50 4.86
CA THR A 232 -3.49 47.94 4.67
C THR A 232 -3.36 49.14 3.73
N VAL A 233 -4.14 49.21 2.65
CA VAL A 233 -4.10 50.34 1.71
C VAL A 233 -4.54 51.66 2.37
N ARG A 234 -5.48 51.62 3.32
CA ARG A 234 -5.97 52.82 4.01
C ARG A 234 -4.97 53.41 5.01
N LEU A 235 -4.00 52.63 5.52
CA LEU A 235 -3.01 53.10 6.48
C LEU A 235 -1.84 53.87 5.84
N ILE A 236 -1.69 53.82 4.51
CA ILE A 236 -0.61 54.51 3.77
C ILE A 236 -1.08 55.88 3.20
N GLN A 237 -2.38 56.20 3.31
CA GLN A 237 -2.97 57.43 2.76
C GLN A 237 -3.31 58.50 3.82
N ASN A 238 -2.86 58.33 5.06
CA ASN A 238 -2.91 59.34 6.12
C ASN A 238 -1.48 59.70 6.55
#